data_AF-A0AA97FS17-F1
#
_entry.id   AF-A0AA97FS17-F1
#
_cell.length_a   1.000
_cell.length_b   1.000
_cell.length_c   1.000
_cell.angle_alpha   90.00
_cell.angle_beta   90.00
_cell.angle_gamma   90.00
#
_symmetry.space_group_name_H-M   'P 1'
#
loop_
_entity.id
_entity.type
_entity.pdbx_description
1 polymer ?
#
loop_
_entity_poly.entity_id
_entity_poly.type
_entity_poly.pdbx_seq_one_letter_code
_entity_poly.pdbx_strand_id
1 'polypeptide(L)'
;MRSSFAITLVIAVALIGGAHAETPQETAQEGAADTPQPETNQGIPPEYLWTNVVTEFDRDRLARLDEAVALGTEESYGASATIRERAAFHKVMDAETNPVNDADLLGWWACRTIKVGGKFSGLVVYSWFDCKVSVRDGFLFFEKRSGSQRLSGRLYQDGPDRRVLLAAPTYNDEPQRTYSGPEGGITDPQRQDKAGILSQLEDGRLRVVFPWSVLESTYDVLELRRPD
;
A
#
# COMPACT_ATOMS: atom_id res chain seq x y z
N MET A 1 -22.74 -70.92 7.88
CA MET A 1 -22.09 -71.94 7.03
C MET A 1 -20.73 -71.42 6.58
N ARG A 2 -19.67 -72.13 7.00
CA ARG A 2 -18.30 -72.27 6.43
C ARG A 2 -17.48 -71.00 6.09
N SER A 3 -16.45 -70.71 6.88
CA SER A 3 -15.00 -71.00 6.62
C SER A 3 -14.34 -69.84 5.84
N SER A 4 -13.16 -69.30 6.18
CA SER A 4 -11.86 -69.96 6.35
C SER A 4 -10.84 -69.02 7.02
N PHE A 5 -10.13 -69.53 8.04
CA PHE A 5 -8.67 -69.77 8.13
C PHE A 5 -7.72 -68.57 8.23
N ALA A 6 -7.05 -68.53 9.40
CA ALA A 6 -5.86 -67.77 9.72
C ALA A 6 -4.60 -68.55 9.35
N ILE A 7 -3.51 -67.86 8.99
CA ILE A 7 -2.12 -68.31 9.25
C ILE A 7 -1.26 -67.09 9.57
N THR A 8 -0.78 -67.05 10.81
CA THR A 8 0.29 -66.20 11.34
C THR A 8 1.64 -66.76 10.89
N LEU A 9 2.56 -65.92 10.42
CA LEU A 9 3.97 -66.28 10.27
C LEU A 9 4.84 -65.32 11.09
N VAL A 10 5.52 -65.89 12.07
CA VAL A 10 6.58 -65.26 12.87
C VAL A 10 7.91 -65.56 12.16
N ILE A 11 8.72 -64.54 11.90
CA ILE A 11 10.14 -64.69 11.61
C ILE A 11 10.92 -63.72 12.49
N ALA A 12 11.84 -64.27 13.27
CA ALA A 12 12.83 -63.55 14.08
C ALA A 12 14.22 -63.86 13.51
N VAL A 13 15.03 -62.84 13.20
CA VAL A 13 16.50 -62.90 12.99
C VAL A 13 17.03 -61.46 13.21
N ALA A 14 17.63 -61.16 14.37
CA ALA A 14 19.05 -61.19 14.72
C ALA A 14 19.85 -59.93 14.36
N LEU A 15 20.45 -59.34 15.41
CA LEU A 15 21.31 -58.17 15.44
C LEU A 15 22.64 -58.39 14.71
N ILE A 16 23.06 -57.41 13.92
CA ILE A 16 24.47 -57.17 13.60
C ILE A 16 24.72 -55.66 13.71
N GLY A 17 25.68 -55.31 14.57
CA GLY A 17 26.13 -53.94 14.76
C GLY A 17 26.93 -53.41 13.58
N GLY A 18 26.80 -52.12 13.35
CA GLY A 18 27.65 -51.35 12.45
C GLY A 18 27.68 -49.92 12.98
N ALA A 19 28.79 -49.57 13.63
CA ALA A 19 29.10 -48.20 14.01
C ALA A 19 29.29 -47.37 12.73
N HIS A 20 28.41 -46.39 12.50
CA HIS A 20 28.68 -45.32 11.55
C HIS A 20 29.04 -44.06 12.33
N ALA A 21 30.29 -43.64 12.13
CA ALA A 21 30.86 -42.42 12.65
C ALA A 21 30.05 -41.20 12.17
N GLU A 22 29.69 -40.34 13.13
CA GLU A 22 29.23 -38.98 12.86
C GLU A 22 30.31 -38.22 12.09
N THR A 23 29.97 -37.80 10.87
CA THR A 23 30.78 -36.86 10.10
C THR A 23 30.40 -35.46 10.58
N PRO A 24 31.35 -34.60 11.00
CA PRO A 24 31.02 -33.21 11.34
C PRO A 24 30.57 -32.49 10.07
N GLN A 25 29.31 -32.03 10.03
CA GLN A 25 28.89 -31.07 9.02
C GLN A 25 29.52 -29.72 9.35
N GLU A 26 30.57 -29.40 8.61
CA GLU A 26 31.15 -28.07 8.49
C GLU A 26 30.06 -27.10 8.02
N THR A 27 29.79 -26.09 8.82
CA THR A 27 28.85 -25.01 8.55
C THR A 27 29.37 -24.16 7.39
N ALA A 28 28.93 -24.49 6.17
CA ALA A 28 29.05 -23.61 5.02
C ALA A 28 28.11 -22.41 5.22
N GLN A 29 28.65 -21.37 5.84
CA GLN A 29 28.03 -20.06 5.94
C GLN A 29 28.19 -19.38 4.58
N GLU A 30 27.24 -19.64 3.68
CA GLU A 30 27.15 -18.98 2.39
C GLU A 30 26.77 -17.50 2.66
N GLY A 31 27.77 -16.63 2.50
CA GLY A 31 27.61 -15.20 2.65
C GLY A 31 26.50 -14.71 1.73
N ALA A 32 25.47 -14.12 2.33
CA ALA A 32 24.44 -13.39 1.61
C ALA A 32 25.13 -12.38 0.69
N ALA A 33 25.02 -12.59 -0.61
CA ALA A 33 25.47 -11.65 -1.62
C ALA A 33 24.73 -10.33 -1.39
N ASP A 34 25.49 -9.33 -0.93
CA ASP A 34 25.08 -7.94 -0.84
C ASP A 34 24.66 -7.48 -2.24
N THR A 35 23.36 -7.38 -2.44
CA THR A 35 22.81 -6.84 -3.68
C THR A 35 23.04 -5.34 -3.63
N PRO A 36 23.77 -4.72 -4.57
CA PRO A 36 24.07 -3.30 -4.50
C PRO A 36 22.75 -2.51 -4.47
N GLN A 37 22.41 -1.92 -3.31
CA GLN A 37 21.33 -0.94 -3.25
C GLN A 37 21.77 0.25 -4.12
N PRO A 38 20.87 0.80 -4.96
CA PRO A 38 21.22 1.91 -5.83
C PRO A 38 21.81 3.06 -5.00
N GLU A 39 22.91 3.63 -5.50
CA GLU A 39 23.70 4.69 -4.86
C GLU A 39 22.90 5.99 -4.58
N THR A 40 21.61 6.03 -4.89
CA THR A 40 20.72 7.20 -4.84
C THR A 40 20.39 7.69 -3.43
N ASN A 41 20.69 6.90 -2.39
CA ASN A 41 20.25 7.20 -1.01
C ASN A 41 21.40 7.64 -0.08
N GLN A 42 22.63 7.76 -0.58
CA GLN A 42 23.75 8.21 0.26
C GLN A 42 23.53 9.66 0.72
N GLY A 43 23.60 9.90 2.04
CA GLY A 43 23.45 11.22 2.64
C GLY A 43 22.01 11.68 2.90
N ILE A 44 21.00 10.89 2.50
CA ILE A 44 19.61 11.14 2.89
C ILE A 44 19.41 10.61 4.32
N PRO A 45 18.94 11.43 5.29
CA PRO A 45 18.70 10.95 6.65
C PRO A 45 17.67 9.80 6.65
N PRO A 46 17.85 8.75 7.47
CA PRO A 46 17.03 7.55 7.42
C PRO A 46 15.52 7.80 7.50
N GLU A 47 15.10 8.83 8.23
CA GLU A 47 13.70 9.24 8.41
C GLU A 47 13.06 9.88 7.18
N TYR A 48 13.86 10.24 6.15
CA TYR A 48 13.39 10.72 4.83
C TYR A 48 13.26 9.59 3.81
N LEU A 49 13.71 8.38 4.14
CA LEU A 49 13.55 7.20 3.30
C LEU A 49 12.27 6.48 3.73
N TRP A 50 11.23 6.51 2.88
CA TRP A 50 9.94 5.89 3.19
C TRP A 50 10.09 4.40 3.53
N THR A 51 11.07 3.71 2.93
CA THR A 51 11.37 2.30 3.18
C THR A 51 11.79 2.01 4.62
N ASN A 52 12.25 3.01 5.37
CA ASN A 52 12.61 2.88 6.78
C ASN A 52 11.46 3.26 7.73
N VAL A 53 10.36 3.81 7.19
CA VAL A 53 9.22 4.31 7.96
C VAL A 53 7.96 3.47 7.75
N VAL A 54 7.77 2.94 6.54
CA VAL A 54 6.60 2.14 6.16
C VAL A 54 6.52 0.84 6.97
N THR A 55 5.30 0.44 7.34
CA THR A 55 5.07 -0.88 7.94
C THR A 55 5.17 -1.98 6.88
N GLU A 56 5.45 -3.22 7.28
CA GLU A 56 5.46 -4.36 6.34
C GLU A 56 4.10 -4.60 5.67
N PHE A 57 3.00 -4.36 6.41
CA PHE A 57 1.66 -4.44 5.85
C PHE A 57 1.47 -3.44 4.69
N ASP A 58 1.90 -2.20 4.87
CA ASP A 58 1.75 -1.17 3.85
C ASP A 58 2.75 -1.32 2.71
N ARG A 59 3.94 -1.85 3.00
CA ARG A 59 4.92 -2.22 1.98
C ARG A 59 4.33 -3.26 1.02
N ASP A 60 3.70 -4.31 1.54
CA ASP A 60 3.01 -5.32 0.70
C ASP A 60 1.93 -4.67 -0.17
N ARG A 61 1.09 -3.81 0.42
CA ARG A 61 0.02 -3.12 -0.33
C ARG A 61 0.58 -2.27 -1.47
N LEU A 62 1.64 -1.50 -1.23
CA LEU A 62 2.30 -0.69 -2.25
C LEU A 62 2.96 -1.55 -3.34
N ALA A 63 3.57 -2.69 -2.97
CA ALA A 63 4.21 -3.60 -3.92
C ALA A 63 3.21 -4.24 -4.90
N ARG A 64 1.95 -4.39 -4.49
CA ARG A 64 0.86 -4.96 -5.29
C ARG A 64 -0.11 -3.90 -5.82
N LEU A 65 0.41 -2.68 -6.08
CA LEU A 65 -0.37 -1.56 -6.60
C LEU A 65 -1.09 -1.91 -7.91
N ASP A 66 -0.35 -2.42 -8.89
CA ASP A 66 -0.90 -2.71 -10.22
C ASP A 66 -1.97 -3.80 -10.18
N GLU A 67 -1.79 -4.80 -9.30
CA GLU A 67 -2.79 -5.83 -9.03
C GLU A 67 -4.08 -5.23 -8.47
N ALA A 68 -3.97 -4.33 -7.48
CA ALA A 68 -5.13 -3.66 -6.90
C ALA A 68 -5.88 -2.81 -7.94
N VAL A 69 -5.14 -2.07 -8.78
CA VAL A 69 -5.72 -1.23 -9.84
C VAL A 69 -6.43 -2.08 -10.87
N ALA A 70 -5.80 -3.16 -11.35
CA ALA A 70 -6.41 -4.06 -12.32
C ALA A 70 -7.69 -4.70 -11.76
N LEU A 71 -7.60 -5.36 -10.59
CA LEU A 71 -8.73 -6.02 -9.96
C LEU A 71 -9.87 -5.05 -9.66
N GLY A 72 -9.58 -3.94 -8.98
CA GLY A 72 -10.60 -2.98 -8.58
C GLY A 72 -11.29 -2.34 -9.78
N THR A 73 -10.56 -2.10 -10.86
CA THR A 73 -11.13 -1.54 -12.10
C THR A 73 -12.09 -2.53 -12.75
N GLU A 74 -11.72 -3.81 -12.85
CA GLU A 74 -12.62 -4.86 -13.35
C GLU A 74 -13.87 -5.01 -12.47
N GLU A 75 -13.71 -5.05 -11.15
CA GLU A 75 -14.84 -5.08 -10.21
C GLU A 75 -15.77 -3.87 -10.38
N SER A 76 -15.22 -2.69 -10.68
CA SER A 76 -15.99 -1.46 -10.89
C SER A 76 -16.90 -1.50 -12.13
N TYR A 77 -16.59 -2.34 -13.13
CA TYR A 77 -17.45 -2.54 -14.29
C TYR A 77 -18.62 -3.48 -13.99
N GLY A 78 -18.47 -4.39 -13.03
CA GLY A 78 -19.56 -5.23 -12.53
C GLY A 78 -20.57 -4.49 -11.64
N ALA A 79 -20.21 -3.29 -11.17
CA ALA A 79 -21.05 -2.46 -10.31
C ALA A 79 -21.94 -1.48 -11.09
N SER A 80 -23.09 -1.15 -10.50
CA SER A 80 -23.92 -0.05 -10.99
C SER A 80 -23.27 1.29 -10.65
N ALA A 81 -22.89 2.05 -11.67
CA ALA A 81 -22.35 3.41 -11.54
C ALA A 81 -22.92 4.29 -12.65
N THR A 82 -23.12 5.57 -12.36
CA THR A 82 -23.60 6.53 -13.36
C THR A 82 -22.54 6.79 -14.42
N ILE A 83 -22.97 7.23 -15.61
CA ILE A 83 -22.06 7.66 -16.68
C ILE A 83 -21.13 8.79 -16.19
N ARG A 84 -21.63 9.68 -15.32
CA ARG A 84 -20.84 10.79 -14.75
C ARG A 84 -19.73 10.29 -13.82
N GLU A 85 -20.00 9.30 -12.98
CA GLU A 85 -18.98 8.70 -12.11
C GLU A 85 -17.92 7.98 -12.93
N ARG A 86 -18.34 7.20 -13.94
CA ARG A 86 -17.42 6.50 -14.83
C ARG A 86 -16.52 7.47 -15.61
N ALA A 87 -17.09 8.54 -16.17
CA ALA A 87 -16.32 9.57 -16.85
C ALA A 87 -15.34 10.30 -15.91
N ALA A 88 -15.75 10.59 -14.68
CA ALA A 88 -14.89 11.21 -13.67
C ALA A 88 -13.71 10.31 -13.28
N PHE A 89 -13.96 9.01 -13.13
CA PHE A 89 -12.94 8.00 -12.85
C PHE A 89 -11.91 7.91 -13.98
N HIS A 90 -12.36 7.70 -15.23
CA HIS A 90 -11.48 7.63 -16.40
C HIS A 90 -10.66 8.90 -16.59
N LYS A 91 -11.28 10.07 -16.40
CA LYS A 91 -10.58 11.36 -16.48
C LYS A 91 -9.37 11.44 -15.54
N VAL A 92 -9.39 10.74 -14.40
CA VAL A 92 -8.28 10.72 -13.43
C VAL A 92 -7.32 9.57 -13.70
N MET A 93 -7.82 8.38 -14.00
CA MET A 93 -6.98 7.19 -14.14
C MET A 93 -6.23 7.13 -15.47
N ASP A 94 -6.84 7.63 -16.54
CA ASP A 94 -6.28 7.54 -17.90
C ASP A 94 -5.39 8.74 -18.25
N ALA A 95 -5.30 9.73 -17.36
CA ALA A 95 -4.46 10.90 -17.55
C ALA A 95 -2.96 10.53 -17.48
N GLU A 96 -2.19 11.05 -18.43
CA GLU A 96 -0.74 10.91 -18.44
C GLU A 96 -0.09 11.64 -17.25
N THR A 97 1.07 11.15 -16.84
CA THR A 97 1.83 11.69 -15.70
C THR A 97 3.09 12.39 -16.15
N ASN A 98 3.41 13.50 -15.49
CA ASN A 98 4.70 14.18 -15.60
C ASN A 98 5.58 13.82 -14.39
N PRO A 99 6.92 13.98 -14.50
CA PRO A 99 7.80 13.96 -13.33
C PRO A 99 7.28 14.91 -12.24
N VAL A 100 7.35 14.47 -10.99
CA VAL A 100 6.80 15.24 -9.87
C VAL A 100 7.79 16.32 -9.45
N ASN A 101 7.34 17.57 -9.50
CA ASN A 101 8.03 18.72 -8.94
C ASN A 101 7.44 19.09 -7.58
N ASP A 102 8.23 18.97 -6.51
CA ASP A 102 7.79 19.22 -5.13
C ASP A 102 7.23 20.63 -4.91
N ALA A 103 7.78 21.62 -5.63
CA ALA A 103 7.30 23.00 -5.54
C ALA A 103 5.85 23.12 -6.06
N ASP A 104 5.49 22.34 -7.08
CA ASP A 104 4.15 22.36 -7.67
C ASP A 104 3.13 21.71 -6.73
N LEU A 105 3.57 20.81 -5.84
CA LEU A 105 2.67 20.18 -4.87
C LEU A 105 2.18 21.16 -3.81
N LEU A 106 2.93 22.21 -3.49
CA LEU A 106 2.65 23.13 -2.40
C LEU A 106 1.35 23.93 -2.61
N GLY A 107 0.74 24.30 -1.48
CA GLY A 107 -0.40 25.21 -1.44
C GLY A 107 -1.75 24.53 -1.23
N TRP A 108 -2.80 25.27 -1.54
CA TRP A 108 -4.18 24.83 -1.37
C TRP A 108 -4.66 23.99 -2.56
N TRP A 109 -5.53 23.02 -2.24
CA TRP A 109 -6.10 22.07 -3.18
C TRP A 109 -7.57 21.82 -2.84
N ALA A 110 -8.40 21.65 -3.87
CA ALA A 110 -9.63 20.90 -3.73
C ALA A 110 -9.32 19.42 -3.98
N CYS A 111 -9.76 18.54 -3.09
CA CYS A 111 -9.53 17.10 -3.22
C CYS A 111 -10.81 16.28 -3.07
N ARG A 112 -10.91 15.13 -3.76
CA ARG A 112 -12.01 14.19 -3.59
C ARG A 112 -11.53 12.74 -3.65
N THR A 113 -12.24 11.87 -2.96
CA THR A 113 -11.98 10.43 -3.01
C THR A 113 -12.85 9.77 -4.07
N ILE A 114 -12.29 8.81 -4.79
CA ILE A 114 -12.99 7.87 -5.66
C ILE A 114 -12.71 6.48 -5.11
N LYS A 115 -13.76 5.74 -4.74
CA LYS A 115 -13.65 4.35 -4.28
C LYS A 115 -13.88 3.43 -5.47
N VAL A 116 -13.00 2.47 -5.68
CA VAL A 116 -13.00 1.62 -6.88
C VAL A 116 -12.93 0.15 -6.51
N GLY A 117 -13.83 -0.63 -7.09
CA GLY A 117 -14.01 -2.05 -6.83
C GLY A 117 -14.47 -2.35 -5.41
N GLY A 118 -14.11 -3.54 -4.95
CA GLY A 118 -14.47 -4.06 -3.64
C GLY A 118 -15.94 -4.46 -3.53
N LYS A 119 -16.24 -5.21 -2.48
CA LYS A 119 -17.57 -5.80 -2.25
C LYS A 119 -18.67 -4.77 -2.05
N PHE A 120 -18.34 -3.56 -1.59
CA PHE A 120 -19.31 -2.57 -1.11
C PHE A 120 -19.35 -1.27 -1.93
N SER A 121 -18.24 -0.84 -2.52
CA SER A 121 -18.18 0.44 -3.24
C SER A 121 -18.53 0.30 -4.72
N GLY A 122 -17.93 -0.66 -5.43
CA GLY A 122 -18.07 -0.77 -6.88
C GLY A 122 -17.40 0.40 -7.61
N LEU A 123 -18.08 1.53 -7.73
CA LEU A 123 -17.49 2.81 -8.14
C LEU A 123 -18.26 3.97 -7.52
N VAL A 124 -17.62 4.71 -6.61
CA VAL A 124 -18.26 5.86 -5.93
C VAL A 124 -17.35 7.07 -6.02
N VAL A 125 -17.86 8.20 -6.51
CA VAL A 125 -17.13 9.47 -6.60
C VAL A 125 -17.68 10.44 -5.56
N TYR A 126 -16.85 10.81 -4.58
CA TYR A 126 -17.24 11.75 -3.52
C TYR A 126 -17.13 13.22 -3.95
N SER A 127 -17.74 14.09 -3.14
CA SER A 127 -17.63 15.54 -3.25
C SER A 127 -16.20 16.05 -3.03
N TRP A 128 -15.97 17.30 -3.43
CA TRP A 128 -14.72 18.02 -3.17
C TRP A 128 -14.64 18.50 -1.71
N PHE A 129 -13.41 18.50 -1.18
CA PHE A 129 -13.06 18.89 0.17
C PHE A 129 -11.80 19.77 0.15
N ASP A 130 -11.59 20.54 1.22
CA ASP A 130 -10.40 21.37 1.42
C ASP A 130 -9.18 20.50 1.74
N CYS A 131 -8.12 20.69 0.97
CA CYS A 131 -6.85 20.02 1.11
C CYS A 131 -5.68 21.02 1.04
N LYS A 132 -4.56 20.65 1.65
CA LYS A 132 -3.33 21.46 1.61
C LYS A 132 -2.10 20.57 1.58
N VAL A 133 -1.09 21.01 0.84
CA VAL A 133 0.29 20.53 0.99
C VAL A 133 1.14 21.68 1.51
N SER A 134 1.91 21.42 2.56
CA SER A 134 2.79 22.40 3.20
C SER A 134 4.12 21.76 3.57
N VAL A 135 5.11 22.57 3.93
CA VAL A 135 6.35 22.05 4.55
C VAL A 135 6.17 22.05 6.06
N ARG A 136 6.42 20.91 6.71
CA ARG A 136 6.45 20.75 8.18
C ARG A 136 7.66 19.93 8.58
N ASP A 137 8.49 20.48 9.46
CA ASP A 137 9.69 19.80 9.97
C ASP A 137 10.62 19.25 8.88
N GLY A 138 10.71 19.95 7.75
CA GLY A 138 11.51 19.53 6.58
C GLY A 138 10.80 18.59 5.60
N PHE A 139 9.57 18.17 5.88
CA PHE A 139 8.80 17.26 5.01
C PHE A 139 7.69 17.99 4.26
N LEU A 140 7.42 17.55 3.03
CA LEU A 140 6.12 17.78 2.40
C LEU A 140 5.04 17.06 3.21
N PHE A 141 4.04 17.80 3.64
CA PHE A 141 2.97 17.34 4.52
C PHE A 141 1.61 17.60 3.87
N PHE A 142 0.90 16.54 3.56
CA PHE A 142 -0.44 16.55 2.99
C PHE A 142 -1.50 16.53 4.09
N GLU A 143 -2.58 17.28 3.90
CA GLU A 143 -3.76 17.30 4.76
C GLU A 143 -5.05 17.38 3.94
N LYS A 144 -6.00 16.47 4.21
CA LYS A 144 -7.43 16.67 3.96
C LYS A 144 -8.06 17.28 5.20
N ARG A 145 -8.52 18.52 5.08
CA ARG A 145 -8.86 19.39 6.21
C ARG A 145 -10.35 19.46 6.50
N SER A 146 -11.21 19.03 5.57
CA SER A 146 -12.66 19.02 5.75
C SER A 146 -13.30 17.67 5.43
N GLY A 147 -14.55 17.51 5.86
CA GLY A 147 -15.33 16.26 5.74
C GLY A 147 -15.20 15.37 7.00
N SER A 148 -16.09 14.39 7.13
CA SER A 148 -16.13 13.47 8.28
C SER A 148 -14.94 12.52 8.36
N GLN A 149 -14.31 12.24 7.23
CA GLN A 149 -13.09 11.45 7.14
C GLN A 149 -11.97 12.34 6.62
N ARG A 150 -10.96 12.57 7.46
CA ARG A 150 -9.77 13.36 7.17
C ARG A 150 -8.57 12.44 7.07
N LEU A 151 -7.50 12.95 6.47
CA LEU A 151 -6.29 12.19 6.20
C LEU A 151 -5.12 13.16 6.24
N SER A 152 -4.05 12.81 6.94
CA SER A 152 -2.83 13.63 6.94
C SER A 152 -1.58 12.78 7.00
N GLY A 153 -0.51 13.22 6.34
CA GLY A 153 0.70 12.41 6.25
C GLY A 153 1.85 13.11 5.55
N ARG A 154 3.01 12.46 5.57
CA ARG A 154 4.22 12.93 4.90
C ARG A 154 4.29 12.34 3.49
N LEU A 155 4.77 13.15 2.56
CA LEU A 155 5.13 12.74 1.20
C LEU A 155 6.64 12.52 1.16
N TYR A 156 7.04 11.34 0.70
CA TYR A 156 8.43 10.92 0.60
C TYR A 156 8.84 10.80 -0.87
N GLN A 157 10.08 11.17 -1.16
CA GLN A 157 10.67 10.98 -2.50
C GLN A 157 10.75 9.48 -2.83
N ASP A 158 10.39 9.12 -4.05
CA ASP A 158 10.63 7.78 -4.59
C ASP A 158 10.82 7.84 -6.12
N GLY A 159 12.06 8.14 -6.53
CA GLY A 159 12.37 8.46 -7.93
C GLY A 159 11.78 9.80 -8.41
N PRO A 160 11.91 10.13 -9.70
CA PRO A 160 11.44 11.41 -10.25
C PRO A 160 9.91 11.48 -10.40
N ASP A 161 9.26 10.34 -10.68
CA ASP A 161 7.88 10.32 -11.20
C ASP A 161 6.80 10.20 -10.11
N ARG A 162 7.19 9.97 -8.86
CA ARG A 162 6.23 9.73 -7.79
C ARG A 162 6.69 10.17 -6.41
N ARG A 163 5.72 10.29 -5.50
CA ARG A 163 5.93 10.38 -4.05
C ARG A 163 5.14 9.30 -3.35
N VAL A 164 5.67 8.76 -2.26
CA VAL A 164 4.95 7.86 -1.36
C VAL A 164 4.28 8.71 -0.28
N LEU A 165 2.95 8.67 -0.18
CA LEU A 165 2.20 9.26 0.91
C LEU A 165 2.00 8.21 2.01
N LEU A 166 2.60 8.43 3.18
CA LEU A 166 2.32 7.66 4.39
C LEU A 166 1.48 8.53 5.33
N ALA A 167 0.21 8.14 5.49
CA ALA A 167 -0.79 8.99 6.10
C ALA A 167 -1.71 8.23 7.06
N ALA A 168 -2.26 8.99 8.00
CA ALA A 168 -3.15 8.52 9.04
C ALA A 168 -4.56 9.10 8.85
N PRO A 169 -5.62 8.27 8.72
CA PRO A 169 -6.97 8.77 8.78
C PRO A 169 -7.37 9.22 10.19
N THR A 170 -8.24 10.22 10.23
CA THR A 170 -8.95 10.66 11.44
C THR A 170 -10.41 10.95 11.11
N TYR A 171 -11.28 10.78 12.10
CA TYR A 171 -12.72 10.85 11.92
C TYR A 171 -13.33 11.96 12.76
N ASN A 172 -14.23 12.74 12.16
CA ASN A 172 -14.94 13.85 12.81
C ASN A 172 -13.98 14.81 13.52
N ASP A 173 -14.09 14.91 14.85
CA ASP A 173 -13.30 15.80 15.70
C ASP A 173 -12.06 15.13 16.31
N GLU A 174 -11.70 13.92 15.85
CA GLU A 174 -10.48 13.26 16.30
C GLU A 174 -9.24 14.13 15.99
N PRO A 175 -8.31 14.25 16.96
CA PRO A 175 -7.08 14.98 16.72
C PRO A 175 -6.26 14.31 15.63
N GLN A 176 -5.55 15.12 14.84
CA GLN A 176 -4.61 14.62 13.85
C GLN A 176 -3.58 13.70 14.52
N ARG A 177 -3.26 12.59 13.86
CA ARG A 177 -2.26 11.63 14.32
C ARG A 177 -1.22 11.40 13.22
N THR A 178 -0.06 10.89 13.62
CA THR A 178 1.00 10.50 12.69
C THR A 178 0.73 9.10 12.14
N TYR A 179 1.29 8.82 10.97
CA TYR A 179 1.48 7.45 10.47
C TYR A 179 2.19 6.60 11.54
N SER A 180 1.78 5.35 11.68
CA SER A 180 2.08 4.49 12.83
C SER A 180 3.28 3.57 12.60
N GLY A 181 3.91 3.59 11.44
CA GLY A 181 5.15 2.85 11.20
C GLY A 181 6.40 3.55 11.76
N PRO A 182 7.56 2.87 11.72
CA PRO A 182 7.77 1.52 11.19
C PRO A 182 7.29 0.41 12.14
N GLU A 183 7.27 0.69 13.44
CA GLU A 183 6.79 -0.22 14.49
C GLU A 183 5.42 0.23 14.98
N GLY A 184 4.43 -0.67 15.04
CA GLY A 184 3.09 -0.34 15.57
C GLY A 184 2.03 -0.12 14.50
N GLY A 185 1.92 -1.04 13.54
CA GLY A 185 0.78 -1.09 12.63
C GLY A 185 -0.55 -1.11 13.40
N ILE A 186 -1.45 -0.18 13.08
CA ILE A 186 -2.82 -0.23 13.56
C ILE A 186 -3.46 -1.50 13.02
N THR A 187 -4.23 -2.22 13.84
CA THR A 187 -4.96 -3.44 13.44
C THR A 187 -6.46 -3.23 13.38
N ASP A 188 -6.96 -2.13 13.93
CA ASP A 188 -8.35 -1.71 13.78
C ASP A 188 -8.58 -1.27 12.32
N PRO A 189 -9.41 -1.99 11.55
CA PRO A 189 -9.70 -1.65 10.17
C PRO A 189 -10.23 -0.23 9.96
N GLN A 190 -10.94 0.33 10.96
CA GLN A 190 -11.47 1.69 10.92
C GLN A 190 -10.39 2.75 11.11
N ARG A 191 -9.24 2.39 11.65
CA ARG A 191 -8.17 3.34 11.96
C ARG A 191 -6.90 3.03 11.19
N GLN A 192 -6.90 2.02 10.33
CA GLN A 192 -5.73 1.61 9.55
C GLN A 192 -5.12 2.79 8.80
N ASP A 193 -3.80 2.89 8.84
CA ASP A 193 -3.08 3.85 8.02
C ASP A 193 -3.30 3.66 6.52
N LYS A 194 -3.01 4.71 5.77
CA LYS A 194 -3.05 4.72 4.31
C LYS A 194 -1.66 4.97 3.77
N ALA A 195 -1.19 4.05 2.94
CA ALA A 195 -0.02 4.22 2.11
C ALA A 195 -0.47 4.33 0.64
N GLY A 196 0.01 5.35 -0.07
CA GLY A 196 -0.40 5.56 -1.46
C GLY A 196 0.69 6.20 -2.31
N ILE A 197 0.55 6.05 -3.63
CA ILE A 197 1.46 6.63 -4.62
C ILE A 197 0.84 7.88 -5.19
N LEU A 198 1.51 9.02 -5.00
CA LEU A 198 1.19 10.31 -5.61
C LEU A 198 1.90 10.45 -6.95
N SER A 199 1.15 10.84 -7.97
CA SER A 199 1.64 11.25 -9.30
C SER A 199 1.11 12.64 -9.65
N GLN A 200 1.90 13.39 -10.42
CA GLN A 200 1.51 14.67 -11.02
C GLN A 200 0.98 14.41 -12.43
N LEU A 201 -0.26 14.82 -12.70
CA LEU A 201 -0.91 14.64 -14.00
C LEU A 201 -0.51 15.78 -14.95
N GLU A 202 -0.52 15.51 -16.25
CA GLU A 202 -0.13 16.49 -17.27
C GLU A 202 -0.97 17.79 -17.25
N ASP A 203 -2.22 17.71 -16.78
CA ASP A 203 -3.15 18.83 -16.69
C ASP A 203 -3.05 19.61 -15.36
N GLY A 204 -1.99 19.36 -14.58
CA GLY A 204 -1.70 20.04 -13.33
C GLY A 204 -2.50 19.53 -12.12
N ARG A 205 -3.36 18.53 -12.30
CA ARG A 205 -3.97 17.78 -11.19
C ARG A 205 -2.95 16.85 -10.54
N LEU A 206 -3.29 16.38 -9.35
CA LEU A 206 -2.56 15.31 -8.67
C LEU A 206 -3.48 14.10 -8.48
N ARG A 207 -2.88 12.93 -8.44
CA ARG A 207 -3.56 11.66 -8.15
C ARG A 207 -2.78 10.90 -7.09
N VAL A 208 -3.44 10.50 -6.01
CA VAL A 208 -2.89 9.51 -5.07
C VAL A 208 -3.69 8.22 -5.18
N VAL A 209 -3.03 7.10 -5.45
CA VAL A 209 -3.67 5.77 -5.46
C VAL A 209 -3.29 5.02 -4.19
N PHE A 210 -4.30 4.57 -3.43
CA PHE A 210 -4.16 3.79 -2.21
C PHE A 210 -4.61 2.34 -2.47
N PRO A 211 -3.66 1.42 -2.72
CA PRO A 211 -3.99 0.03 -3.02
C PRO A 211 -4.46 -0.74 -1.78
N TRP A 212 -5.26 -1.78 -1.99
CA TRP A 212 -5.74 -2.71 -0.96
C TRP A 212 -6.29 -1.99 0.27
N SER A 213 -7.29 -1.14 0.05
CA SER A 213 -7.98 -0.45 1.15
C SER A 213 -8.74 -1.47 2.02
N VAL A 214 -8.65 -1.34 3.34
CA VAL A 214 -9.06 -2.43 4.27
C VAL A 214 -10.58 -2.63 4.35
N LEU A 215 -11.38 -1.60 4.06
CA LEU A 215 -12.82 -1.61 4.36
C LEU A 215 -13.73 -1.78 3.14
N GLU A 216 -13.80 -0.76 2.28
CA GLU A 216 -14.96 -0.58 1.40
C GLU A 216 -14.68 -0.85 -0.08
N SER A 217 -13.43 -0.73 -0.49
CA SER A 217 -12.97 -0.68 -1.88
C SER A 217 -11.69 -1.48 -2.03
N THR A 218 -11.43 -1.95 -3.24
CA THR A 218 -10.15 -2.62 -3.56
C THR A 218 -9.03 -1.59 -3.60
N TYR A 219 -9.28 -0.41 -4.17
CA TYR A 219 -8.39 0.74 -4.02
C TYR A 219 -9.19 2.05 -3.95
N ASP A 220 -8.54 3.07 -3.38
CA ASP A 220 -9.04 4.44 -3.37
C ASP A 220 -8.14 5.31 -4.25
N VAL A 221 -8.75 6.29 -4.90
CA VAL A 221 -8.05 7.38 -5.57
C VAL A 221 -8.37 8.67 -4.84
N LEU A 222 -7.36 9.47 -4.51
CA LEU A 222 -7.53 10.86 -4.12
C LEU A 222 -7.12 11.73 -5.29
N GLU A 223 -8.09 12.37 -5.93
CA GLU A 223 -7.87 13.38 -6.96
C GLU A 223 -7.71 14.73 -6.29
N LEU A 224 -6.73 15.53 -6.73
CA LEU A 224 -6.54 16.91 -6.30
C LEU A 224 -6.49 17.83 -7.52
N ARG A 225 -7.13 18.99 -7.39
CA ARG A 225 -7.07 20.10 -8.35
C ARG A 225 -6.88 21.42 -7.60
N ARG A 226 -6.37 22.45 -8.27
CA ARG A 226 -6.36 23.79 -7.68
C ARG A 226 -7.80 24.21 -7.31
N PRO A 227 -8.00 24.84 -6.14
CA PRO A 227 -9.31 25.34 -5.76
C PRO A 227 -9.75 26.44 -6.75
N ASP A 228 -11.06 26.56 -6.93
CA ASP A 228 -11.68 27.61 -7.75
C ASP A 228 -11.53 29.00 -7.11
#